data_AF-A0A9D5BU57-F1
#
_entry.id   AF-A0A9D5BU57-F1
#
_cell.length_a   1.000
_cell.length_b   1.000
_cell.length_c   1.000
_cell.angle_alpha   90.00
_cell.angle_beta   90.00
_cell.angle_gamma   90.00
#
_symmetry.space_group_name_H-M   'P 1'
#
loop_
_entity.id
_entity.type
_entity.pdbx_description
1 polymer ?
#
loop_
_entity_poly.entity_id
_entity_poly.type
_entity_poly.pdbx_seq_one_letter_code
_entity_poly.pdbx_strand_id
1 'polypeptide(L)'
;MSPVKIFKNPEGSLSRAAALQSALIKERREVREQQQRTMLDSIPKDLNRPWEDPMPETGERHLAQELRGVGLSAYDMPEWKKDAYGKALTFGQRSKLSIQEQRQSLPIYKLKKELVQAVHDNQVLVVIGTFPVEILYTKQPESDYLDAALITVLQIHLTEPEGDILLFLTGQEEIDHACQSLYERMKGLGKNVPELIILPVYSALPSEMQSRIFEPAPPGKRKVVVATNIAEASLTIDGIYYVIDPGFAKQNVYNPKQGLDSLVITPISQASAKP
;
A
#
# COMPACT_ATOMS: atom_id res chain seq x y z
N MET A 1 13.98 69.57 -20.30
CA MET A 1 12.57 69.13 -20.46
C MET A 1 12.21 68.26 -19.26
N SER A 2 10.98 68.32 -18.77
CA SER A 2 10.53 67.50 -17.63
C SER A 2 10.26 66.05 -18.06
N PRO A 3 10.53 65.04 -17.21
CA PRO A 3 10.29 63.63 -17.55
C PRO A 3 8.79 63.33 -17.66
N VAL A 4 8.42 62.54 -18.67
CA VAL A 4 7.02 62.14 -18.94
C VAL A 4 6.54 61.16 -17.87
N LYS A 5 5.49 61.53 -17.13
CA LYS A 5 4.82 60.61 -16.20
C LYS A 5 3.97 59.61 -16.99
N ILE A 6 4.37 58.33 -16.98
CA ILE A 6 3.60 57.24 -17.56
C ILE A 6 2.44 56.91 -16.62
N PHE A 7 1.21 57.22 -17.03
CA PHE A 7 0.00 56.76 -16.35
C PHE A 7 -0.54 55.50 -17.03
N LYS A 8 -0.88 54.48 -16.23
CA LYS A 8 -1.60 53.30 -16.74
C LYS A 8 -3.03 53.71 -17.07
N ASN A 9 -3.39 53.73 -18.36
CA ASN A 9 -4.78 53.91 -18.77
C ASN A 9 -5.57 52.61 -18.44
N PRO A 10 -6.59 52.64 -17.56
CA PRO A 10 -7.39 51.46 -17.25
C PRO A 10 -8.17 50.96 -18.48
N GLU A 11 -8.55 51.86 -19.39
CA GLU A 11 -9.31 51.58 -20.62
C GLU A 11 -8.41 51.30 -21.85
N GLY A 12 -7.22 50.74 -21.62
CA GLY A 12 -6.36 50.24 -22.69
C GLY A 12 -6.94 49.02 -23.42
N SER A 13 -6.56 48.84 -24.69
CA SER A 13 -6.87 47.60 -25.43
C SER A 13 -6.28 46.36 -24.74
N LEU A 14 -5.08 46.50 -24.17
CA LEU A 14 -4.38 45.42 -23.45
C LEU A 14 -5.08 45.02 -22.14
N SER A 15 -5.62 45.97 -21.37
CA SER A 15 -6.35 45.67 -20.13
C SER A 15 -7.72 45.05 -20.43
N ARG A 16 -8.44 45.52 -21.46
CA ARG A 16 -9.66 44.84 -21.93
C ARG A 16 -9.38 43.42 -22.42
N ALA A 17 -8.29 43.20 -23.15
CA ALA A 17 -7.87 41.85 -23.56
C ALA A 17 -7.52 40.95 -22.35
N ALA A 18 -6.80 41.47 -21.35
CA ALA A 18 -6.48 40.73 -20.13
C ALA A 18 -7.72 40.39 -19.28
N ALA A 19 -8.70 41.30 -19.20
CA ALA A 19 -9.97 41.06 -18.54
C ALA A 19 -10.78 39.96 -19.24
N LEU A 20 -10.85 39.99 -20.58
CA LEU A 20 -11.51 38.95 -21.37
C LEU A 20 -10.84 37.58 -21.19
N GLN A 21 -9.50 37.50 -21.23
CA GLN A 21 -8.77 36.25 -20.95
C GLN A 21 -9.02 35.73 -19.53
N SER A 22 -9.04 36.62 -18.53
CA SER A 22 -9.32 36.25 -17.13
C SER A 22 -10.74 35.72 -16.95
N ALA A 23 -11.72 36.32 -17.62
CA ALA A 23 -13.10 35.82 -17.65
C ALA A 23 -13.19 34.45 -18.31
N LEU A 24 -12.53 34.25 -19.46
CA LEU A 24 -12.52 32.98 -20.20
C LEU A 24 -11.84 31.83 -19.41
N ILE A 25 -10.82 32.15 -18.60
CA ILE A 25 -10.18 31.19 -17.69
C ILE A 25 -11.13 30.83 -16.53
N LYS A 26 -11.83 31.81 -15.96
CA LYS A 26 -12.84 31.59 -14.90
C LYS A 26 -14.01 30.75 -15.41
N GLU A 27 -14.54 31.07 -16.58
CA GLU A 27 -15.62 30.32 -17.25
C GLU A 27 -15.21 28.87 -17.52
N ARG A 28 -14.01 28.63 -18.08
CA ARG A 28 -13.46 27.27 -18.27
C ARG A 28 -13.30 26.49 -16.97
N ARG A 29 -12.96 27.16 -15.88
CA ARG A 29 -12.88 26.56 -14.53
C ARG A 29 -14.28 26.20 -14.03
N GLU A 30 -15.23 27.12 -14.10
CA GLU A 30 -16.61 26.93 -13.65
C GLU A 30 -17.31 25.81 -14.44
N VAL A 31 -17.11 25.73 -15.76
CA VAL A 31 -17.60 24.62 -16.60
C VAL A 31 -16.99 23.28 -16.17
N ARG A 32 -15.69 23.23 -15.83
CA ARG A 32 -15.03 21.99 -15.33
C ARG A 32 -15.56 21.59 -13.96
N GLU A 33 -15.68 22.53 -13.03
CA GLU A 33 -16.25 22.28 -11.68
C GLU A 33 -17.72 21.84 -11.77
N GLN A 34 -18.49 22.38 -12.72
CA GLN A 34 -19.87 21.99 -12.99
C GLN A 34 -19.97 20.60 -13.64
N GLN A 35 -19.10 20.25 -14.60
CA GLN A 35 -19.00 18.89 -15.13
C GLN A 35 -18.62 17.87 -14.04
N GLN A 36 -17.66 18.21 -13.18
CA GLN A 36 -17.27 17.38 -12.04
C GLN A 36 -18.44 17.15 -11.07
N ARG A 37 -19.19 18.20 -10.74
CA ARG A 37 -20.36 18.10 -9.84
C ARG A 37 -21.48 17.26 -10.46
N THR A 38 -21.76 17.42 -11.75
CA THR A 38 -22.75 16.58 -12.47
C THR A 38 -22.33 15.12 -12.52
N MET A 39 -21.04 14.81 -12.69
CA MET A 39 -20.55 13.43 -12.58
C MET A 39 -20.75 12.87 -11.16
N LEU A 40 -20.42 13.64 -10.12
CA LEU A 40 -20.59 13.20 -8.73
C LEU A 40 -22.07 12.93 -8.35
N ASP A 41 -23.01 13.78 -8.77
CA ASP A 41 -24.45 13.52 -8.53
C ASP A 41 -25.02 12.38 -9.39
N SER A 42 -24.30 11.93 -10.44
CA SER A 42 -24.67 10.76 -11.24
C SER A 42 -24.21 9.42 -10.64
N ILE A 43 -23.37 9.43 -9.60
CA ILE A 43 -22.95 8.21 -8.89
C ILE A 43 -24.14 7.71 -8.03
N PRO A 44 -24.56 6.43 -8.17
CA PRO A 44 -25.60 5.85 -7.32
C PRO A 44 -25.21 5.94 -5.83
N LYS A 45 -26.10 6.51 -5.01
CA LYS A 45 -25.77 6.86 -3.62
C LYS A 45 -25.65 5.64 -2.69
N ASP A 46 -26.27 4.51 -3.05
CA ASP A 46 -26.28 3.25 -2.28
C ASP A 46 -25.41 2.14 -2.91
N LEU A 47 -24.10 2.39 -3.05
CA LEU A 47 -23.12 1.39 -3.54
C LEU A 47 -23.01 0.11 -2.69
N ASN A 48 -23.65 0.07 -1.51
CA ASN A 48 -23.78 -1.13 -0.67
C ASN A 48 -24.88 -2.09 -1.11
N ARG A 49 -25.95 -1.60 -1.75
CA ARG A 49 -27.18 -2.40 -1.98
C ARG A 49 -26.94 -3.75 -2.69
N PRO A 50 -26.08 -3.88 -3.72
CA PRO A 50 -25.80 -5.17 -4.35
C PRO A 50 -25.04 -6.19 -3.46
N TRP A 51 -24.51 -5.76 -2.32
CA TRP A 51 -23.83 -6.61 -1.33
C TRP A 51 -24.73 -7.00 -0.15
N GLU A 52 -25.75 -6.18 0.13
CA GLU A 52 -26.79 -6.46 1.12
C GLU A 52 -27.90 -7.36 0.53
N ASP A 53 -28.12 -7.32 -0.78
CA ASP A 53 -29.05 -8.20 -1.48
C ASP A 53 -28.48 -9.63 -1.64
N PRO A 54 -29.21 -10.70 -1.27
CA PRO A 54 -28.80 -12.08 -1.51
C PRO A 54 -28.96 -12.54 -2.98
N MET A 55 -29.76 -11.85 -3.81
CA MET A 55 -29.99 -12.16 -5.23
C MET A 55 -29.95 -10.90 -6.12
N PRO A 56 -28.82 -10.16 -6.19
CA PRO A 56 -28.65 -9.05 -7.12
C PRO A 56 -28.53 -9.56 -8.57
N GLU A 57 -28.80 -8.68 -9.54
CA GLU A 57 -28.76 -9.05 -10.96
C GLU A 57 -27.32 -9.32 -11.45
N THR A 58 -27.20 -10.15 -12.50
CA THR A 58 -25.93 -10.62 -13.04
C THR A 58 -25.13 -9.49 -13.70
N GLY A 59 -24.34 -8.79 -12.88
CA GLY A 59 -23.48 -7.68 -13.29
C GLY A 59 -23.42 -6.57 -12.25
N GLU A 60 -24.44 -6.42 -11.39
CA GLU A 60 -24.54 -5.29 -10.45
C GLU A 60 -23.39 -5.23 -9.45
N ARG A 61 -22.93 -6.38 -8.93
CA ARG A 61 -21.75 -6.43 -8.04
C ARG A 61 -20.46 -6.00 -8.74
N HIS A 62 -20.28 -6.33 -10.02
CA HIS A 62 -19.13 -5.86 -10.81
C HIS A 62 -19.22 -4.37 -11.08
N LEU A 63 -20.38 -3.88 -11.55
CA LEU A 63 -20.60 -2.45 -11.82
C LEU A 63 -20.46 -1.61 -10.54
N ALA A 64 -20.98 -2.07 -9.40
CA ALA A 64 -20.82 -1.39 -8.12
C ALA A 64 -19.37 -1.45 -7.58
N GLN A 65 -18.58 -2.47 -7.93
CA GLN A 65 -17.15 -2.53 -7.61
C GLN A 65 -16.35 -1.56 -8.49
N GLU A 66 -16.61 -1.50 -9.80
CA GLU A 66 -16.02 -0.49 -10.70
C GLU A 66 -16.39 0.93 -10.25
N LEU A 67 -17.66 1.18 -9.90
CA LEU A 67 -18.12 2.49 -9.40
C LEU A 67 -17.56 2.84 -8.02
N ARG A 68 -17.18 1.87 -7.16
CA ARG A 68 -16.39 2.15 -5.94
C ARG A 68 -14.94 2.51 -6.27
N GLY A 69 -14.30 1.74 -7.16
CA GLY A 69 -12.92 1.97 -7.59
C GLY A 69 -12.72 3.32 -8.31
N VAL A 70 -13.76 3.80 -9.00
CA VAL A 70 -13.80 5.15 -9.62
C VAL A 70 -14.29 6.22 -8.62
N GLY A 71 -15.24 5.88 -7.75
CA GLY A 71 -15.93 6.81 -6.85
C GLY A 71 -15.09 7.36 -5.68
N LEU A 72 -13.92 6.78 -5.40
CA LEU A 72 -13.00 7.23 -4.36
C LEU A 72 -11.68 7.77 -4.97
N SER A 73 -11.64 9.09 -5.18
CA SER A 73 -10.42 9.87 -5.46
C SER A 73 -9.71 9.61 -6.81
N ALA A 74 -10.46 9.49 -7.92
CA ALA A 74 -9.89 9.48 -9.27
C ALA A 74 -9.09 10.76 -9.66
N TYR A 75 -9.28 11.86 -8.92
CA TYR A 75 -8.47 13.08 -9.00
C TYR A 75 -7.46 13.14 -7.84
N ASP A 76 -6.28 13.67 -8.14
CA ASP A 76 -5.17 13.99 -7.21
C ASP A 76 -4.58 12.86 -6.33
N MET A 77 -4.79 11.59 -6.68
CA MET A 77 -3.90 10.52 -6.20
C MET A 77 -2.55 10.51 -6.96
N PRO A 78 -1.40 10.31 -6.25
CA PRO A 78 -0.08 10.13 -6.84
C PRO A 78 -0.01 9.02 -7.89
N GLU A 79 1.04 9.01 -8.73
CA GLU A 79 1.17 7.97 -9.75
C GLU A 79 1.52 6.59 -9.20
N TRP A 80 2.41 6.48 -8.20
CA TRP A 80 2.61 5.20 -7.50
C TRP A 80 1.32 4.71 -6.87
N LYS A 81 0.46 5.64 -6.42
CA LYS A 81 -0.90 5.29 -6.02
C LYS A 81 -1.68 4.81 -7.23
N LYS A 82 -1.71 5.45 -8.40
CA LYS A 82 -2.60 5.04 -9.54
C LYS A 82 -2.55 3.56 -9.93
N ASP A 83 -1.46 2.84 -9.65
CA ASP A 83 -1.42 1.38 -9.70
C ASP A 83 -2.23 0.67 -8.56
N ALA A 84 -3.08 1.39 -7.80
CA ALA A 84 -3.90 1.07 -6.57
C ALA A 84 -5.40 1.88 -6.46
N TYR A 85 -5.66 1.37 -7.78
CA TYR A 85 -6.82 1.56 -8.73
C TYR A 85 -6.62 1.04 -10.14
N GLY A 86 -5.38 0.78 -10.57
CA GLY A 86 -5.11 0.40 -11.97
C GLY A 86 -5.77 -0.88 -12.50
N LYS A 87 -6.23 -1.81 -11.65
CA LYS A 87 -6.82 -3.09 -12.07
C LYS A 87 -7.91 -3.55 -11.10
N ALA A 88 -9.07 -3.95 -11.63
CA ALA A 88 -10.13 -4.59 -10.87
C ALA A 88 -9.67 -5.96 -10.33
N LEU A 89 -10.04 -6.28 -9.07
CA LEU A 89 -9.66 -7.54 -8.44
C LEU A 89 -10.18 -8.75 -9.23
N THR A 90 -9.27 -9.66 -9.55
CA THR A 90 -9.63 -11.06 -9.77
C THR A 90 -9.48 -11.76 -8.43
N PHE A 91 -10.58 -12.06 -7.73
CA PHE A 91 -10.57 -12.55 -6.34
C PHE A 91 -9.76 -13.85 -6.14
N GLY A 92 -8.46 -13.66 -5.87
CA GLY A 92 -7.44 -14.69 -5.74
C GLY A 92 -7.13 -15.42 -7.05
N GLN A 93 -5.95 -16.05 -7.12
CA GLN A 93 -5.88 -17.28 -7.90
C GLN A 93 -6.77 -18.32 -7.21
N ARG A 94 -7.98 -18.53 -7.73
CA ARG A 94 -8.82 -19.65 -7.28
C ARG A 94 -8.04 -20.94 -7.47
N SER A 95 -7.63 -21.54 -6.35
CA SER A 95 -7.06 -22.88 -6.32
C SER A 95 -7.96 -23.82 -7.12
N LYS A 96 -7.38 -24.52 -8.11
CA LYS A 96 -8.11 -25.53 -8.88
C LYS A 96 -8.36 -26.81 -8.08
N LEU A 97 -7.69 -26.93 -6.93
CA LEU A 97 -7.85 -28.02 -5.97
C LEU A 97 -9.06 -27.76 -5.07
N SER A 98 -9.71 -28.82 -4.60
CA SER A 98 -10.69 -28.70 -3.52
C SER A 98 -10.03 -28.21 -2.22
N ILE A 99 -10.85 -27.65 -1.33
CA ILE A 99 -10.41 -27.23 0.02
C ILE A 99 -9.85 -28.42 0.85
N GLN A 100 -10.18 -29.66 0.50
CA GLN A 100 -9.59 -30.85 1.13
C GLN A 100 -8.19 -31.14 0.61
N GLU A 101 -7.96 -31.05 -0.69
CA GLU A 101 -6.65 -31.27 -1.32
C GLU A 101 -5.65 -30.17 -0.94
N GLN A 102 -6.08 -28.90 -0.95
CA GLN A 102 -5.25 -27.77 -0.50
C GLN A 102 -4.88 -27.87 0.99
N ARG A 103 -5.72 -28.49 1.84
CA ARG A 103 -5.37 -28.78 3.23
C ARG A 103 -4.46 -30.01 3.39
N GLN A 104 -4.42 -30.91 2.41
CA GLN A 104 -3.57 -32.10 2.40
C GLN A 104 -2.16 -31.83 1.86
N SER A 105 -1.98 -30.82 1.01
CA SER A 105 -0.66 -30.43 0.49
C SER A 105 0.22 -29.69 1.51
N LEU A 106 -0.38 -29.07 2.54
CA LEU A 106 0.35 -28.37 3.60
C LEU A 106 1.34 -29.32 4.33
N PRO A 107 2.61 -28.92 4.56
CA PRO A 107 3.62 -29.79 5.17
C PRO A 107 3.18 -30.42 6.50
N ILE A 108 2.45 -29.65 7.32
CA ILE A 108 1.92 -30.07 8.63
C ILE A 108 0.95 -31.26 8.54
N TYR A 109 0.28 -31.48 7.40
CA TYR A 109 -0.67 -32.59 7.23
C TYR A 109 0.04 -33.95 7.28
N LYS A 110 1.32 -34.02 6.89
CA LYS A 110 2.13 -35.24 6.97
C LYS A 110 2.24 -35.76 8.41
N LEU A 111 2.40 -34.84 9.37
CA LEU A 111 2.54 -35.13 10.80
C LEU A 111 1.19 -35.29 11.53
N LYS A 112 0.05 -35.15 10.84
CA LYS A 112 -1.30 -35.09 11.43
C LYS A 112 -1.59 -36.17 12.48
N LYS A 113 -1.12 -37.41 12.28
CA LYS A 113 -1.34 -38.50 13.25
C LYS A 113 -0.59 -38.27 14.56
N GLU A 114 0.70 -37.97 14.46
CA GLU A 114 1.58 -37.67 15.59
C GLU A 114 1.13 -36.41 16.32
N LEU A 115 0.69 -35.39 15.57
CA LEU A 115 0.18 -34.14 16.12
C LEU A 115 -1.13 -34.34 16.90
N VAL A 116 -2.08 -35.13 16.38
CA VAL A 116 -3.32 -35.47 17.09
C VAL A 116 -3.04 -36.30 18.34
N GLN A 117 -2.09 -37.24 18.29
CA GLN A 117 -1.68 -38.02 19.46
C GLN A 117 -1.03 -37.13 20.52
N ALA A 118 -0.09 -36.27 20.13
CA ALA A 118 0.59 -35.35 21.04
C ALA A 118 -0.35 -34.33 21.69
N VAL A 119 -1.40 -33.89 21.00
CA VAL A 119 -2.47 -33.03 21.55
C VAL A 119 -3.38 -33.79 22.53
N HIS A 120 -3.50 -35.11 22.41
CA HIS A 120 -4.24 -35.92 23.39
C HIS A 120 -3.41 -36.19 24.66
N ASP A 121 -2.12 -36.46 24.48
CA ASP A 121 -1.23 -36.89 25.55
C ASP A 121 -0.62 -35.73 26.38
N ASN A 122 -0.65 -34.48 25.87
CA ASN A 122 -0.01 -33.32 26.50
C ASN A 122 -0.99 -32.15 26.67
N GLN A 123 -1.02 -31.57 27.87
CA GLN A 123 -1.81 -30.36 28.17
C GLN A 123 -1.29 -29.11 27.43
N VAL A 124 -0.01 -29.08 27.07
CA VAL A 124 0.64 -28.02 26.28
C VAL A 124 1.55 -28.69 25.26
N LEU A 125 1.39 -28.33 23.98
CA LEU A 125 2.25 -28.78 22.88
C LEU A 125 2.83 -27.56 22.17
N VAL A 126 4.16 -27.50 22.06
CA VAL A 126 4.86 -26.45 21.31
C VAL A 126 5.34 -27.03 19.99
N VAL A 127 4.81 -26.51 18.88
CA VAL A 127 5.22 -26.86 17.52
C VAL A 127 6.12 -25.75 16.99
N ILE A 128 7.35 -26.09 16.60
CA ILE A 128 8.30 -25.17 15.98
C ILE A 128 8.47 -25.60 14.52
N GLY A 129 8.36 -24.65 13.59
CA GLY A 129 8.49 -24.90 12.16
C GLY A 129 8.89 -23.64 11.40
N THR A 130 10.19 -23.43 11.28
CA THR A 130 10.81 -22.34 10.51
C THR A 130 11.83 -22.91 9.52
N PHE A 131 12.11 -22.17 8.46
CA PHE A 131 13.26 -22.41 7.59
C PHE A 131 14.45 -21.59 8.12
N PRO A 132 15.71 -22.00 7.88
CA PRO A 132 16.87 -21.19 8.26
C PRO A 132 16.89 -19.90 7.43
N VAL A 133 16.90 -18.75 8.12
CA VAL A 133 17.02 -17.41 7.52
C VAL A 133 18.41 -16.85 7.84
N GLU A 134 19.09 -16.28 6.84
CA GLU A 134 20.33 -15.55 7.07
C GLU A 134 20.02 -14.13 7.58
N ILE A 135 20.64 -13.73 8.68
CA ILE A 135 20.40 -12.44 9.32
C ILE A 135 21.59 -11.52 9.06
N LEU A 136 21.33 -10.43 8.34
CA LEU A 136 22.31 -9.39 8.01
C LEU A 136 22.04 -8.14 8.86
N TYR A 137 23.12 -7.51 9.34
CA TYR A 137 23.05 -6.28 10.14
C TYR A 137 23.83 -5.14 9.45
N THR A 138 23.41 -3.89 9.66
CA THR A 138 24.19 -2.73 9.24
C THR A 138 25.51 -2.68 10.02
N LYS A 139 26.57 -2.16 9.39
CA LYS A 139 27.91 -2.09 10.02
C LYS A 139 28.00 -1.04 11.12
N GLN A 140 27.10 -0.06 11.10
CA GLN A 140 26.98 1.03 12.06
C GLN A 140 25.48 1.36 12.26
N PRO A 141 25.09 2.04 13.35
CA PRO A 141 23.71 2.50 13.52
C PRO A 141 23.38 3.61 12.50
N GLU A 142 22.35 3.42 11.70
CA GLU A 142 21.89 4.40 10.72
C GLU A 142 20.99 5.46 11.39
N SER A 143 21.27 6.74 11.14
CA SER A 143 20.47 7.84 11.70
C SER A 143 19.17 8.11 10.93
N ASP A 144 19.13 7.75 9.65
CA ASP A 144 17.92 7.74 8.82
C ASP A 144 17.64 6.28 8.42
N TYR A 145 16.89 5.60 9.29
CA TYR A 145 16.50 4.21 9.06
C TYR A 145 15.57 4.04 7.85
N LEU A 146 14.86 5.11 7.45
CA LEU A 146 13.95 5.08 6.32
C LEU A 146 14.75 5.05 5.01
N ASP A 147 15.68 5.98 4.80
CA ASP A 147 16.51 6.00 3.60
C ASP A 147 17.38 4.75 3.48
N ALA A 148 18.00 4.31 4.58
CA ALA A 148 18.78 3.07 4.63
C ALA A 148 17.95 1.84 4.22
N ALA A 149 16.70 1.75 4.68
CA ALA A 149 15.78 0.69 4.26
C ALA A 149 15.40 0.80 2.77
N LEU A 150 15.15 2.00 2.23
CA LEU A 150 14.85 2.18 0.81
C LEU A 150 16.04 1.84 -0.10
N ILE A 151 17.26 2.17 0.33
CA ILE A 151 18.49 1.76 -0.35
C ILE A 151 18.62 0.23 -0.33
N THR A 152 18.31 -0.41 0.80
CA THR A 152 18.35 -1.87 0.95
C THR A 152 17.32 -2.57 0.05
N VAL A 153 16.08 -2.07 -0.05
CA VAL A 153 15.06 -2.57 -1.02
C VAL A 153 15.61 -2.55 -2.44
N LEU A 154 16.21 -1.42 -2.86
CA LEU A 154 16.71 -1.24 -4.22
C LEU A 154 17.96 -2.08 -4.50
N GLN A 155 18.86 -2.23 -3.53
CA GLN A 155 20.00 -3.15 -3.63
C GLN A 155 19.51 -4.58 -3.85
N ILE A 156 18.61 -5.07 -2.97
CA ILE A 156 18.07 -6.44 -3.05
C ILE A 156 17.35 -6.66 -4.39
N HIS A 157 16.57 -5.68 -4.86
CA HIS A 157 15.91 -5.76 -6.16
C HIS A 157 16.87 -5.87 -7.35
N LEU A 158 18.04 -5.23 -7.26
CA LEU A 158 19.06 -5.16 -8.32
C LEU A 158 20.10 -6.28 -8.29
N THR A 159 20.46 -6.83 -7.12
CA THR A 159 21.58 -7.77 -6.97
C THR A 159 21.17 -9.19 -6.58
N GLU A 160 20.08 -9.36 -5.84
CA GLU A 160 19.73 -10.66 -5.25
C GLU A 160 18.78 -11.49 -6.15
N PRO A 161 18.79 -12.84 -6.04
CA PRO A 161 17.89 -13.74 -6.77
C PRO A 161 16.39 -13.45 -6.61
N GLU A 162 15.56 -14.15 -7.40
CA GLU A 162 14.09 -14.05 -7.31
C GLU A 162 13.56 -14.31 -5.89
N GLY A 163 12.55 -13.54 -5.51
CA GLY A 163 11.95 -13.55 -4.17
C GLY A 163 11.43 -12.16 -3.82
N ASP A 164 10.22 -12.09 -3.26
CA ASP A 164 9.57 -10.83 -2.92
C ASP A 164 10.10 -10.27 -1.59
N ILE A 165 9.94 -8.96 -1.41
CA ILE A 165 10.50 -8.18 -0.30
C ILE A 165 9.39 -7.76 0.65
N LEU A 166 9.58 -7.94 1.96
CA LEU A 166 8.74 -7.36 3.01
C LEU A 166 9.56 -6.31 3.77
N LEU A 167 9.09 -5.06 3.78
CA LEU A 167 9.68 -3.94 4.51
C LEU A 167 8.73 -3.51 5.64
N PHE A 168 9.22 -3.48 6.88
CA PHE A 168 8.49 -2.93 8.02
C PHE A 168 8.77 -1.43 8.22
N LEU A 169 7.73 -0.65 8.53
CA LEU A 169 7.76 0.78 8.86
C LEU A 169 6.72 1.12 9.94
N THR A 170 6.88 2.26 10.62
CA THR A 170 6.18 2.52 11.89
C THR A 170 4.72 2.95 11.73
N GLY A 171 4.29 3.40 10.54
CA GLY A 171 2.92 3.83 10.28
C GLY A 171 2.67 4.37 8.87
N GLN A 172 1.41 4.71 8.57
CA GLN A 172 0.96 5.10 7.22
C GLN A 172 1.81 6.21 6.57
N GLU A 173 2.14 7.27 7.30
CA GLU A 173 2.86 8.43 6.73
C GLU A 173 4.26 8.04 6.22
N GLU A 174 4.97 7.17 6.94
CA GLU A 174 6.25 6.61 6.48
C GLU A 174 6.04 5.68 5.28
N ILE A 175 4.99 4.87 5.28
CA ILE A 175 4.67 3.93 4.20
C ILE A 175 4.33 4.67 2.89
N ASP A 176 3.43 5.66 2.95
CA ASP A 176 3.05 6.46 1.78
C ASP A 176 4.26 7.25 1.23
N HIS A 177 5.16 7.75 2.10
CA HIS A 177 6.42 8.40 1.70
C HIS A 177 7.45 7.41 1.13
N ALA A 178 7.58 6.21 1.71
CA ALA A 178 8.43 5.14 1.21
C ALA A 178 8.00 4.66 -0.18
N CYS A 179 6.69 4.45 -0.39
CA CYS A 179 6.15 4.04 -1.68
C CYS A 179 6.39 5.10 -2.77
N GLN A 180 6.18 6.39 -2.46
CA GLN A 180 6.53 7.51 -3.35
C GLN A 180 8.02 7.49 -3.70
N SER A 181 8.88 7.40 -2.69
CA SER A 181 10.34 7.46 -2.84
C SER A 181 10.91 6.28 -3.63
N LEU A 182 10.41 5.05 -3.40
CA LEU A 182 10.79 3.87 -4.19
C LEU A 182 10.36 4.01 -5.65
N TYR A 183 9.14 4.47 -5.91
CA TYR A 183 8.62 4.67 -7.27
C TYR A 183 9.42 5.71 -8.06
N GLU A 184 9.83 6.81 -7.43
CA GLU A 184 10.69 7.83 -8.04
C GLU A 184 12.11 7.30 -8.31
N ARG A 185 12.71 6.57 -7.36
CA ARG A 185 14.03 5.94 -7.55
C ARG A 185 14.01 4.90 -8.67
N MET A 186 12.98 4.05 -8.73
CA MET A 186 12.78 3.08 -9.81
C MET A 186 12.62 3.74 -11.18
N LYS A 187 11.90 4.87 -11.28
CA LYS A 187 11.84 5.66 -12.51
C LYS A 187 13.21 6.19 -12.94
N GLY A 188 14.05 6.61 -11.99
CA GLY A 188 15.41 7.09 -12.24
C GLY A 188 16.36 6.03 -12.81
N LEU A 189 16.15 4.75 -12.48
CA LEU A 189 16.97 3.63 -12.97
C LEU A 189 16.71 3.26 -14.45
N GLY A 190 15.58 3.71 -15.02
CA GLY A 190 15.26 3.51 -16.44
C GLY A 190 14.84 2.08 -16.81
N LYS A 191 14.76 1.82 -18.13
CA LYS A 191 14.10 0.62 -18.69
C LYS A 191 14.92 -0.68 -18.65
N ASN A 192 16.15 -0.65 -18.14
CA ASN A 192 17.05 -1.80 -18.13
C ASN A 192 16.96 -2.63 -16.84
N VAL A 193 16.09 -2.24 -15.90
CA VAL A 193 15.90 -2.87 -14.59
C VAL A 193 14.53 -3.58 -14.56
N PRO A 194 14.40 -4.77 -13.93
CA PRO A 194 13.11 -5.43 -13.72
C PRO A 194 12.10 -4.52 -13.01
N GLU A 195 10.81 -4.70 -13.30
CA GLU A 195 9.76 -3.88 -12.67
C GLU A 195 9.56 -4.28 -11.20
N LEU A 196 9.51 -3.26 -10.32
CA LEU A 196 9.25 -3.41 -8.89
C LEU A 196 7.81 -2.98 -8.59
N ILE A 197 6.97 -3.91 -8.17
CA ILE A 197 5.57 -3.68 -7.80
C ILE A 197 5.51 -3.30 -6.33
N ILE A 198 5.18 -2.05 -6.04
CA ILE A 198 5.19 -1.48 -4.68
C ILE A 198 3.75 -1.52 -4.12
N LEU A 199 3.55 -2.18 -2.98
CA LEU A 199 2.23 -2.32 -2.34
C LEU A 199 2.27 -1.93 -0.84
N PRO A 200 1.51 -0.90 -0.40
CA PRO A 200 1.43 -0.53 1.02
C PRO A 200 0.46 -1.45 1.79
N VAL A 201 0.69 -1.63 3.09
CA VAL A 201 -0.21 -2.35 4.01
C VAL A 201 -0.26 -1.66 5.38
N TYR A 202 -1.43 -1.18 5.77
CA TYR A 202 -1.70 -0.63 7.10
C TYR A 202 -3.19 -0.78 7.44
N SER A 203 -3.53 -0.69 8.73
CA SER A 203 -4.87 -1.01 9.25
C SER A 203 -6.02 -0.18 8.65
N ALA A 204 -5.76 1.06 8.24
CA ALA A 204 -6.75 1.94 7.61
C ALA A 204 -6.92 1.73 6.09
N LEU A 205 -6.15 0.82 5.46
CA LEU A 205 -6.21 0.55 4.03
C LEU A 205 -7.44 -0.30 3.67
N PRO A 206 -8.21 -0.02 2.59
CA PRO A 206 -9.37 -0.81 2.21
C PRO A 206 -9.05 -2.29 1.95
N SER A 207 -9.97 -3.21 2.30
CA SER A 207 -9.78 -4.66 2.17
C SER A 207 -9.48 -5.13 0.74
N GLU A 208 -9.99 -4.43 -0.28
CA GLU A 208 -9.67 -4.66 -1.69
C GLU A 208 -8.17 -4.49 -1.97
N MET A 209 -7.51 -3.55 -1.30
CA MET A 209 -6.07 -3.34 -1.42
C MET A 209 -5.25 -4.27 -0.54
N GLN A 210 -5.71 -4.53 0.68
CA GLN A 210 -5.09 -5.57 1.52
C GLN A 210 -5.09 -6.93 0.79
N SER A 211 -6.10 -7.21 -0.04
CA SER A 211 -6.17 -8.45 -0.84
C SER A 211 -5.08 -8.56 -1.91
N ARG A 212 -4.56 -7.45 -2.44
CA ARG A 212 -3.59 -7.48 -3.56
C ARG A 212 -2.19 -7.93 -3.19
N ILE A 213 -1.82 -7.88 -1.91
CA ILE A 213 -0.49 -8.35 -1.47
C ILE A 213 -0.35 -9.87 -1.55
N PHE A 214 -1.47 -10.61 -1.54
CA PHE A 214 -1.52 -12.05 -1.78
C PHE A 214 -1.48 -12.41 -3.27
N GLU A 215 -1.56 -11.44 -4.19
CA GLU A 215 -1.33 -11.71 -5.62
C GLU A 215 0.17 -11.99 -5.83
N PRO A 216 0.56 -13.08 -6.53
CA PRO A 216 1.96 -13.36 -6.82
C PRO A 216 2.51 -12.37 -7.85
N ALA A 217 3.79 -12.02 -7.73
CA ALA A 217 4.47 -11.19 -8.73
C ALA A 217 4.43 -11.87 -10.12
N PRO A 218 4.18 -11.14 -11.22
CA PRO A 218 4.31 -11.68 -12.57
C PRO A 218 5.77 -12.10 -12.86
N PRO A 219 6.02 -13.13 -13.68
CA PRO A 219 7.37 -13.58 -14.01
C PRO A 219 8.28 -12.44 -14.52
N GLY A 220 9.51 -12.37 -14.02
CA GLY A 220 10.46 -11.29 -14.33
C GLY A 220 10.16 -9.95 -13.66
N LYS A 221 9.27 -9.92 -12.66
CA LYS A 221 9.00 -8.77 -11.79
C LYS A 221 9.16 -9.18 -10.32
N ARG A 222 9.39 -8.20 -9.44
CA ARG A 222 9.43 -8.40 -7.99
C ARG A 222 8.35 -7.56 -7.33
N LYS A 223 7.77 -8.05 -6.23
CA LYS A 223 6.86 -7.29 -5.35
C LYS A 223 7.63 -6.86 -4.10
N VAL A 224 7.45 -5.60 -3.70
CA VAL A 224 7.79 -5.12 -2.35
C VAL A 224 6.52 -4.75 -1.62
N VAL A 225 6.30 -5.38 -0.48
CA VAL A 225 5.21 -5.09 0.44
C VAL A 225 5.76 -4.20 1.55
N VAL A 226 5.19 -3.02 1.73
CA VAL A 226 5.62 -2.04 2.75
C VAL A 226 4.54 -1.97 3.83
N ALA A 227 4.84 -2.52 5.01
CA ALA A 227 3.86 -2.89 6.03
C ALA A 227 4.20 -2.31 7.42
N THR A 228 3.24 -2.32 8.34
CA THR A 228 3.49 -2.06 9.78
C THR A 228 3.57 -3.36 10.57
N ASN A 229 4.12 -3.32 11.80
CA ASN A 229 4.12 -4.46 12.73
C ASN A 229 2.71 -4.94 13.14
N ILE A 230 1.64 -4.19 12.81
CA ILE A 230 0.25 -4.66 12.97
C ILE A 230 -0.08 -5.74 11.92
N ALA A 231 0.57 -5.70 10.75
CA ALA A 231 0.47 -6.73 9.72
C ALA A 231 1.29 -7.98 10.07
N GLU A 232 2.53 -7.80 10.57
CA GLU A 232 3.53 -8.83 10.93
C GLU A 232 2.92 -10.13 11.46
N ALA A 233 2.24 -10.08 12.61
CA ALA A 233 1.72 -11.26 13.30
C ALA A 233 0.47 -11.92 12.65
N SER A 234 -0.01 -11.40 11.52
CA SER A 234 -1.28 -11.84 10.90
C SER A 234 -1.25 -12.01 9.38
N LEU A 235 -0.13 -11.73 8.72
CA LEU A 235 -0.02 -11.74 7.25
C LEU A 235 1.10 -12.67 6.74
N THR A 236 0.75 -13.94 6.54
CA THR A 236 1.56 -14.87 5.73
C THR A 236 1.39 -14.53 4.25
N ILE A 237 2.37 -13.84 3.67
CA ILE A 237 2.37 -13.47 2.25
C ILE A 237 3.25 -14.47 1.49
N ASP A 238 2.63 -15.27 0.62
CA ASP A 238 3.35 -16.21 -0.23
C ASP A 238 4.32 -15.46 -1.18
N GLY A 239 5.55 -15.98 -1.29
CA GLY A 239 6.61 -15.44 -2.15
C GLY A 239 7.63 -14.52 -1.47
N ILE A 240 7.38 -14.08 -0.23
CA ILE A 240 8.37 -13.31 0.54
C ILE A 240 9.61 -14.18 0.80
N TYR A 241 10.79 -13.64 0.46
CA TYR A 241 12.09 -14.27 0.68
C TYR A 241 13.07 -13.32 1.38
N TYR A 242 12.90 -12.00 1.19
CA TYR A 242 13.72 -10.98 1.83
C TYR A 242 12.87 -10.17 2.81
N VAL A 243 13.37 -9.99 4.03
CA VAL A 243 12.72 -9.15 5.06
C VAL A 243 13.68 -8.04 5.46
N ILE A 244 13.17 -6.81 5.52
CA ILE A 244 13.89 -5.62 5.97
C ILE A 244 13.13 -5.04 7.16
N ASP A 245 13.77 -5.07 8.32
CA ASP A 245 13.24 -4.53 9.57
C ASP A 245 14.18 -3.43 10.10
N PRO A 246 13.75 -2.15 10.07
CA PRO A 246 14.46 -1.04 10.71
C PRO A 246 14.60 -1.16 12.24
N GLY A 247 13.83 -2.05 12.88
CA GLY A 247 13.85 -2.26 14.33
C GLY A 247 12.99 -1.27 15.12
N PHE A 248 12.03 -0.58 14.49
CA PHE A 248 11.18 0.43 15.12
C PHE A 248 9.68 0.19 14.89
N ALA A 249 8.86 0.44 15.92
CA ALA A 249 7.39 0.39 15.84
C ALA A 249 6.74 1.50 16.68
N LYS A 250 5.53 1.92 16.29
CA LYS A 250 4.67 2.78 17.12
C LYS A 250 4.01 1.94 18.22
N GLN A 251 4.34 2.21 19.48
CA GLN A 251 3.74 1.58 20.67
C GLN A 251 2.95 2.61 21.46
N ASN A 252 1.87 2.18 22.12
CA ASN A 252 1.14 3.03 23.05
C ASN A 252 1.82 2.99 24.43
N VAL A 253 2.26 4.16 24.91
CA VAL A 253 2.96 4.32 26.19
C VAL A 253 2.13 5.21 27.11
N TYR A 254 1.72 4.66 28.23
CA TYR A 254 1.00 5.38 29.28
C TYR A 254 1.94 6.21 30.15
N ASN A 255 1.67 7.51 30.30
CA ASN A 255 2.40 8.40 31.22
C ASN A 255 1.63 8.57 32.55
N PRO A 256 2.00 7.86 33.63
CA PRO A 256 1.29 7.93 34.91
C PRO A 256 1.39 9.29 35.61
N LYS A 257 2.31 10.19 35.20
CA LYS A 257 2.40 11.55 35.74
C LYS A 257 1.43 12.53 35.08
N GLN A 258 0.92 12.20 33.89
CA GLN A 258 -0.04 13.02 33.15
C GLN A 258 -1.43 12.36 33.05
N GLY A 259 -1.53 11.05 33.32
CA GLY A 259 -2.77 10.29 33.19
C GLY A 259 -3.20 10.05 31.74
N LEU A 260 -2.25 10.14 30.80
CA LEU A 260 -2.49 10.10 29.36
C LEU A 260 -1.72 8.97 28.70
N ASP A 261 -2.38 8.32 27.74
CA ASP A 261 -1.78 7.45 26.73
C ASP A 261 -1.14 8.27 25.61
N SER A 262 -0.12 7.72 24.94
CA SER A 262 0.57 8.37 23.81
C SER A 262 1.23 7.35 22.89
N LEU A 263 0.94 7.44 21.59
CA LEU A 263 1.61 6.66 20.55
C LEU A 263 2.98 7.27 20.26
N VAL A 264 4.04 6.52 20.54
CA VAL A 264 5.44 6.92 20.33
C VAL A 264 6.19 5.87 19.50
N ILE A 265 7.10 6.31 18.65
CA ILE A 265 8.03 5.41 17.94
C ILE A 265 9.06 4.92 18.95
N THR A 266 9.26 3.60 18.99
CA THR A 266 10.11 2.91 19.96
C THR A 266 10.86 1.78 19.28
N PRO A 267 12.09 1.43 19.73
CA PRO A 267 12.75 0.21 19.30
C PRO A 267 11.90 -1.02 19.63
N ILE A 268 11.86 -2.00 18.72
CA ILE A 268 11.10 -3.24 18.93
C ILE A 268 11.77 -4.16 19.96
N SER A 269 11.02 -5.17 20.42
CA SER A 269 11.54 -6.16 21.36
C SER A 269 12.46 -7.18 20.68
N GLN A 270 13.36 -7.83 21.44
CA GLN A 270 14.12 -9.00 20.97
C GLN A 270 13.24 -10.24 20.67
N ALA A 271 11.94 -10.19 20.95
CA ALA A 271 10.98 -11.23 20.54
C ALA A 271 10.33 -10.89 19.18
N SER A 272 10.21 -9.61 18.84
CA SER A 272 9.73 -9.10 17.55
C SER A 272 10.82 -9.16 16.48
N ALA A 273 12.06 -8.82 16.86
CA ALA A 273 13.23 -8.84 15.98
C ALA A 273 13.77 -10.26 15.65
N LYS A 274 12.89 -11.27 15.61
CA LYS A 274 13.25 -12.68 15.36
C LYS A 274 12.36 -13.28 14.26
N PRO A 275 12.97 -13.90 13.22
CA PRO A 275 12.25 -14.70 12.24
C PRO A 275 11.86 -16.10 12.78
#